data_AF-A0A7V8W543-F1
#
_entry.id   AF-A0A7V8W543-F1
#
_cell.length_a   1.000
_cell.length_b   1.000
_cell.length_c   1.000
_cell.angle_alpha   90.00
_cell.angle_beta   90.00
_cell.angle_gamma   90.00
#
_symmetry.space_group_name_H-M   'P 1'
#
loop_
_entity.id
_entity.type
_entity.pdbx_description
1 polymer ?
#
loop_
_entity_poly.entity_id
_entity_poly.type
_entity_poly.pdbx_seq_one_letter_code
_entity_poly.pdbx_strand_id
1 'polypeptide(L)' 'MKQPVISCNPDVMGGTPVFYGTRVPVQTLLNYLEAGESIDDFLEGFPSVTREQVITL' A
#
# COMPACT_ATOMS: atom_id res chain seq x y z
N MET A 1 10.10 -18.32 0.97
CA MET A 1 8.68 -18.11 0.63
C MET A 1 8.51 -16.64 0.29
N LYS A 2 7.91 -16.29 -0.85
CA LYS A 2 7.68 -14.88 -1.23
C LYS A 2 6.53 -14.37 -0.35
N GLN A 3 6.78 -13.34 0.46
CA GLN A 3 5.71 -12.72 1.25
C GLN A 3 4.75 -12.02 0.30
N PRO A 4 3.42 -12.08 0.54
CA PRO A 4 2.46 -11.37 -0.29
C PRO A 4 2.67 -9.86 -0.12
N VAL A 5 2.52 -9.10 -1.21
CA VAL A 5 2.64 -7.63 -1.20
C VAL A 5 1.37 -6.98 -0.66
N ILE A 6 0.22 -7.61 -0.91
CA ILE A 6 -1.11 -7.16 -0.51
C ILE A 6 -1.75 -8.23 0.37
N SER A 7 -2.48 -7.79 1.40
CA SER A 7 -3.35 -8.67 2.20
C SER A 7 -4.78 -8.15 2.24
N CYS A 8 -5.74 -9.08 2.19
CA CYS A 8 -7.15 -8.83 2.44
C CYS A 8 -7.58 -9.74 3.59
N ASN A 9 -7.62 -9.22 4.82
CA ASN A 9 -8.08 -9.95 6.00
C ASN A 9 -9.33 -9.23 6.55
N PRO A 10 -10.49 -9.91 6.71
CA PRO A 10 -11.68 -9.31 7.30
C PRO A 10 -11.44 -8.59 8.64
N ASP A 11 -10.50 -9.07 9.44
CA ASP A 11 -10.13 -8.47 10.74
C ASP A 11 -9.27 -7.20 10.60
N VAL A 12 -8.76 -6.92 9.40
CA VAL A 12 -7.92 -5.75 9.08
C VAL A 12 -8.66 -4.87 8.08
N MET A 13 -9.11 -3.70 8.53
CA MET A 13 -9.85 -2.74 7.70
C MET A 13 -11.07 -3.36 6.97
N GLY A 14 -11.74 -4.32 7.61
CA GLY A 14 -12.93 -4.96 7.05
C GLY A 14 -12.67 -5.76 5.76
N GLY A 15 -11.44 -6.23 5.54
CA GLY A 15 -11.06 -6.95 4.32
C GLY A 15 -10.63 -6.06 3.16
N THR A 16 -10.51 -4.74 3.38
CA THR A 16 -9.95 -3.82 2.38
C THR A 16 -8.54 -4.29 1.97
N PRO A 17 -8.20 -4.31 0.66
CA PRO A 17 -6.84 -4.60 0.22
C PRO A 17 -5.85 -3.56 0.75
N VAL A 18 -4.93 -4.02 1.60
CA VAL A 18 -3.87 -3.19 2.20
C VAL A 18 -2.50 -3.73 1.85
N PHE A 19 -1.48 -2.87 1.87
CA PHE A 19 -0.10 -3.31 1.83
C PHE A 19 0.18 -4.25 3.02
N TYR A 20 0.78 -5.41 2.72
CA TYR A 20 1.01 -6.46 3.71
C TYR A 20 1.81 -5.94 4.91
N GLY A 21 1.35 -6.29 6.11
CA GLY A 21 1.95 -5.83 7.36
C GLY A 21 1.57 -4.40 7.76
N THR A 22 0.68 -3.74 7.01
CA THR A 22 0.24 -2.37 7.29
C THR A 22 -1.29 -2.28 7.38
N ARG A 23 -1.80 -1.08 7.65
CA ARG A 23 -3.21 -0.69 7.46
C ARG A 23 -3.34 0.40 6.39
N VAL A 24 -2.45 0.40 5.40
CA VAL A 24 -2.45 1.39 4.31
C VAL A 24 -3.16 0.76 3.11
N PRO A 25 -4.33 1.28 2.69
CA PRO A 25 -5.03 0.77 1.52
C PRO A 25 -4.22 0.94 0.24
N VAL A 26 -4.30 -0.06 -0.65
CA VAL A 26 -3.70 0.06 -1.99
C VAL A 26 -4.34 1.22 -2.78
N GLN A 27 -5.64 1.46 -2.56
CA GLN A 27 -6.36 2.58 -3.16
C GLN A 27 -5.71 3.93 -2.85
N THR A 28 -5.10 4.09 -1.67
CA THR A 28 -4.42 5.35 -1.31
C THR A 28 -3.26 5.64 -2.24
N LEU A 29 -2.45 4.64 -2.61
CA LEU A 29 -1.39 4.82 -3.61
C LEU A 29 -1.98 5.26 -4.96
N LEU A 30 -3.06 4.61 -5.41
CA LEU A 30 -3.71 4.95 -6.68
C LEU A 30 -4.20 6.40 -6.69
N ASN A 31 -4.79 6.87 -5.59
CA ASN A 31 -5.25 8.25 -5.47
C ASN A 31 -4.09 9.26 -5.55
N TYR A 32 -2.93 8.97 -4.96
CA TYR A 32 -1.74 9.81 -5.07
C TYR A 32 -1.29 9.91 -6.54
N LEU A 33 -1.20 8.77 -7.23
CA LEU A 33 -0.81 8.72 -8.63
C LEU A 33 -1.83 9.43 -9.54
N GLU A 34 -3.13 9.29 -9.28
CA GLU A 34 -4.19 9.99 -10.00
C GLU A 34 -4.16 11.51 -9.76
N ALA A 35 -3.74 11.95 -8.57
CA ALA A 35 -3.52 13.36 -8.25
C ALA A 35 -2.23 13.93 -8.88
N GLY A 36 -1.41 13.09 -9.53
CA GLY A 36 -0.14 13.47 -10.13
C GLY A 36 1.03 13.53 -9.14
N GLU A 37 0.85 13.00 -7.93
CA GLU A 37 1.90 12.87 -6.93
C GLU A 37 2.83 11.69 -7.24
N SER A 38 4.05 11.76 -6.75
CA SER A 38 5.06 10.73 -6.97
C SER A 38 4.97 9.58 -5.96
N ILE A 39 5.63 8.46 -6.27
CA ILE A 39 5.80 7.36 -5.31
C ILE A 39 6.58 7.85 -4.07
N ASP A 40 7.52 8.78 -4.24
CA ASP A 40 8.25 9.36 -3.11
C ASP A 40 7.33 10.10 -2.16
N ASP A 41 6.43 10.95 -2.69
CA ASP A 41 5.44 11.68 -1.90
C ASP A 41 4.52 10.73 -1.11
N PHE A 42 4.09 9.63 -1.74
CA PHE A 42 3.33 8.58 -1.07
C PHE A 42 4.12 7.91 0.06
N LEU A 43 5.39 7.56 -0.17
CA LEU A 43 6.23 6.89 0.83
C LEU A 43 6.59 7.81 2.00
N GLU A 44 6.69 9.12 1.78
CA GLU A 44 6.82 10.11 2.84
C GLU A 44 5.58 10.14 3.75
N GLY A 45 4.38 10.04 3.17
CA GLY A 45 3.12 9.95 3.92
C GLY A 45 2.90 8.61 4.62
N PHE A 46 3.45 7.52 4.06
CA PHE A 46 3.23 6.15 4.55
C PHE A 46 4.56 5.36 4.68
N PRO A 47 5.44 5.72 5.63
CA PRO A 47 6.77 5.12 5.77
C PRO A 47 6.75 3.63 6.17
N SER A 48 5.60 3.10 6.57
CA SER A 48 5.41 1.66 6.81
C SER A 48 5.29 0.85 5.53
N VAL A 49 5.01 1.48 4.40
CA VAL A 49 5.00 0.83 3.08
C VAL A 49 6.39 0.94 2.50
N THR A 50 6.92 -0.18 2.01
CA THR A 50 8.24 -0.19 1.37
C THR A 50 8.13 0.13 -0.11
N ARG A 51 9.16 0.75 -0.68
CA ARG A 51 9.25 0.96 -2.13
C ARG A 51 9.13 -0.36 -2.91
N GLU A 52 9.73 -1.43 -2.41
CA GLU A 52 9.65 -2.76 -3.04
C GLU A 52 8.20 -3.25 -3.16
N GLN A 53 7.38 -3.03 -2.12
CA GLN A 53 5.96 -3.34 -2.18
C GLN A 53 5.22 -2.51 -3.23
N VAL A 54 5.59 -1.23 -3.40
CA VAL A 54 4.96 -0.36 -4.40
C VAL A 54 5.29 -0.79 -5.84
N ILE A 55 6.54 -1.17 -6.11
CA ILE A 55 6.99 -1.52 -7.48
C ILE A 55 6.67 -2.97 -7.89
N THR A 56 6.29 -3.82 -6.93
CA THR A 56 5.98 -5.25 -7.14
C THR A 56 4.48 -5.55 -7.06
N LEU A 57 3.65 -4.51 -6.90
CA LEU A 57 2.19 -4.57 -6.96
C LEU A 57 1.71 -5.25 -8.25
#